data_AF-A0A2J6JBL7-F1
#
_entry.id   AF-A0A2J6JBL7-F1
#
_cell.length_a   1.000
_cell.length_b   1.000
_cell.length_c   1.000
_cell.angle_alpha   90.00
_cell.angle_beta   90.00
_cell.angle_gamma   90.00
#
_symmetry.space_group_name_H-M   'P 1'
#
loop_
_entity.id
_entity.type
_entity.pdbx_description
1 polymer ?
#
loop_
_entity_poly.entity_id
_entity_poly.type
_entity_poly.pdbx_seq_one_letter_code
_entity_poly.pdbx_strand_id
1 'polypeptide(L)'
;MPDLTISLEKALALRHKGALFIDARSPAEFAEATLPGAINIPLLDDVQRTEVGTLYAQVGKNDAKRRAVELVAPLLPEKIAQAAEALKSHQPPVVVFCWRGGMRSRALTSFLDLAGIPARQLVGGHKRFRAHVRDYFATAPLPRLLVLRGMTGVGKTRLLHILEKEGYPTLDLEGYANHRGSAFGGLGLPPQPGQKMFEALLWDRLQQIPDSGYALSEGESKHVGRLVLPQRLYDALQIETSLWINAGLDYRTRIILDDYPARDHLRDAFTRPLKAIRAKLGGEETDRLLGLLENGAWQELVRDLMVLYYDPLYRHTYPERRIEIDIEPEEAGIPRLKEAISQLLSTPRTTP
;
A
#
# COMPACT_ATOMS: atom_id res chain seq x y z
N MET A 1 31.47 -25.16 -3.63
CA MET A 1 30.01 -25.00 -3.68
C MET A 1 29.72 -23.89 -4.68
N PRO A 2 28.69 -24.02 -5.54
CA PRO A 2 28.29 -22.90 -6.40
C PRO A 2 28.03 -21.65 -5.55
N ASP A 3 28.32 -20.47 -6.10
CA ASP A 3 27.93 -19.22 -5.45
C ASP A 3 26.40 -19.16 -5.41
N LEU A 4 25.84 -19.48 -4.24
CA LEU A 4 24.40 -19.47 -4.00
C LEU A 4 23.89 -18.05 -3.73
N THR A 5 24.65 -16.99 -4.00
CA THR A 5 24.22 -15.62 -3.72
C THR A 5 23.72 -14.89 -4.96
N ILE A 6 22.90 -13.85 -4.75
CA ILE A 6 22.41 -12.97 -5.80
C ILE A 6 22.34 -11.52 -5.30
N SER A 7 22.70 -10.56 -6.16
CA SER A 7 22.55 -9.13 -5.86
C SER A 7 21.08 -8.71 -5.93
N LEU A 8 20.75 -7.57 -5.33
CA LEU A 8 19.36 -7.07 -5.36
C LEU A 8 18.88 -6.82 -6.79
N GLU A 9 19.72 -6.22 -7.62
CA GLU A 9 19.39 -5.84 -9.00
C GLU A 9 19.07 -7.09 -9.83
N LYS A 10 19.90 -8.14 -9.72
CA LYS A 10 19.65 -9.42 -10.39
C LYS A 10 18.44 -10.13 -9.82
N ALA A 11 18.22 -10.08 -8.51
CA ALA A 11 17.04 -10.68 -7.89
C ALA A 11 15.75 -10.03 -8.39
N LEU A 12 15.69 -8.69 -8.44
CA LEU A 12 14.54 -7.97 -8.97
C LEU A 12 14.30 -8.30 -10.45
N ALA A 13 15.36 -8.44 -11.26
CA ALA A 13 15.22 -8.91 -12.64
C ALA A 13 14.62 -10.33 -12.72
N LEU A 14 14.95 -11.23 -11.79
CA LEU A 14 14.30 -12.56 -11.71
C LEU A 14 12.84 -12.46 -11.26
N ARG A 15 12.50 -11.51 -10.38
CA ARG A 15 11.12 -11.27 -9.95
C ARG A 15 10.21 -10.94 -11.14
N HIS A 16 10.67 -10.09 -12.07
CA HIS A 16 9.92 -9.81 -13.31
C HIS A 16 9.74 -11.03 -14.21
N LYS A 17 10.60 -12.05 -14.07
CA LYS A 17 10.47 -13.35 -14.75
C LYS A 17 9.68 -14.38 -13.93
N GLY A 18 8.99 -13.94 -12.87
CA GLY A 18 8.14 -14.79 -12.04
C GLY A 18 8.87 -15.61 -10.99
N ALA A 19 10.09 -15.23 -10.58
CA ALA A 19 10.78 -15.91 -9.50
C ALA A 19 10.04 -15.78 -8.16
N LEU A 20 9.97 -16.88 -7.41
CA LEU A 20 9.43 -16.89 -6.05
C LEU A 20 10.42 -16.23 -5.09
N PHE A 21 9.92 -15.33 -4.25
CA PHE A 21 10.68 -14.71 -3.16
C PHE A 21 10.23 -15.27 -1.82
N ILE A 22 11.17 -15.75 -1.03
CA ILE A 22 10.93 -16.29 0.32
C ILE A 22 11.58 -15.39 1.35
N ASP A 23 10.76 -14.84 2.25
CA ASP A 23 11.21 -14.17 3.46
C ASP A 23 11.38 -15.19 4.59
N ALA A 24 12.65 -15.46 4.96
CA ALA A 24 13.02 -16.39 6.02
C ALA A 24 13.00 -15.77 7.42
N ARG A 25 12.53 -14.53 7.57
CA ARG A 25 12.33 -13.88 8.87
C ARG A 25 11.08 -14.42 9.57
N SER A 26 10.93 -14.09 10.85
CA SER A 26 9.77 -14.53 11.62
C SER A 26 8.46 -13.90 11.12
N PRO A 27 7.29 -14.46 11.46
CA PRO A 27 6.00 -13.92 11.04
C PRO A 27 5.79 -12.45 11.41
N ALA A 28 6.18 -12.02 12.61
CA ALA A 28 6.09 -10.61 13.00
C ALA A 28 6.97 -9.69 12.14
N GLU A 29 8.21 -10.12 11.84
CA GLU A 29 9.12 -9.36 10.95
C GLU A 29 8.56 -9.24 9.52
N PHE A 30 7.86 -10.28 9.03
CA PHE A 30 7.21 -10.30 7.72
C PHE A 30 5.97 -9.39 7.68
N ALA A 31 5.10 -9.50 8.69
CA ALA A 31 3.88 -8.70 8.83
C ALA A 31 4.17 -7.19 8.96
N GLU A 32 5.29 -6.80 9.57
CA GLU A 32 5.69 -5.39 9.66
C GLU A 32 5.95 -4.78 8.27
N ALA A 33 6.74 -5.47 7.45
CA ALA A 33 7.03 -5.13 6.06
C ALA A 33 7.88 -6.21 5.41
N THR A 34 7.66 -6.49 4.14
CA THR A 34 8.45 -7.41 3.32
C THR A 34 8.61 -6.90 1.89
N LEU A 35 9.27 -7.68 1.03
CA LEU A 35 9.32 -7.42 -0.41
C LEU A 35 7.95 -7.79 -1.03
N PRO A 36 7.28 -6.90 -1.77
CA PRO A 36 5.94 -7.17 -2.29
C PRO A 36 5.87 -8.45 -3.14
N GLY A 37 4.87 -9.30 -2.84
CA GLY A 37 4.72 -10.61 -3.47
C GLY A 37 5.63 -11.72 -2.94
N ALA A 38 6.48 -11.46 -1.94
CA ALA A 38 7.19 -12.51 -1.23
C ALA A 38 6.24 -13.30 -0.31
N ILE A 39 6.54 -14.59 -0.11
CA ILE A 39 5.88 -15.43 0.88
C ILE A 39 6.75 -15.57 2.13
N ASN A 40 6.14 -15.84 3.28
CA ASN A 40 6.86 -16.12 4.51
C ASN A 40 7.05 -17.62 4.71
N ILE A 41 8.30 -18.08 4.68
CA ILE A 41 8.68 -19.41 5.17
C ILE A 41 9.74 -19.16 6.25
N PRO A 42 9.30 -18.89 7.49
CA PRO A 42 10.19 -18.43 8.55
C PRO A 42 11.18 -19.52 8.90
N LEU A 43 12.47 -19.19 9.04
CA LEU A 43 13.41 -20.18 9.59
C LEU A 43 13.10 -20.45 11.07
N LEU A 44 12.80 -19.39 11.82
CA LEU A 44 12.42 -19.40 13.22
C LEU A 44 11.09 -18.64 13.36
N ASP A 45 10.18 -19.14 14.18
CA ASP A 45 8.99 -18.39 14.59
C ASP A 45 9.36 -17.20 15.52
N ASP A 46 8.38 -16.40 15.95
CA ASP A 46 8.63 -15.21 16.77
C ASP A 46 9.23 -15.53 18.16
N VAL A 47 8.83 -16.65 18.78
CA VAL A 47 9.32 -17.08 20.09
C VAL A 47 10.76 -17.58 19.96
N GLN A 48 10.99 -18.50 19.01
CA GLN A 48 12.30 -19.05 18.69
C GLN A 48 13.28 -17.96 18.24
N ARG A 49 12.80 -16.98 17.46
CA ARG A 49 13.59 -15.84 17.02
C ARG A 49 14.05 -14.98 18.19
N THR A 50 13.18 -14.79 19.18
CA THR A 50 13.50 -14.06 20.40
C THR A 50 14.52 -14.82 21.24
N GLU A 51 14.27 -16.11 21.48
CA GLU A 51 15.16 -17.01 22.22
C GLU A 51 16.58 -17.03 21.63
N VAL A 52 16.72 -17.36 20.34
CA VAL A 52 18.01 -17.41 19.65
C VAL A 52 18.68 -16.03 19.62
N GLY A 53 17.89 -14.95 19.51
CA GLY A 53 18.39 -13.58 19.54
C GLY A 53 18.99 -13.22 20.90
N THR A 54 18.32 -13.58 21.99
CA THR A 54 18.79 -13.38 23.36
C THR A 54 20.06 -14.18 23.63
N LEU A 55 20.08 -15.46 23.25
CA LEU A 55 21.25 -16.32 23.42
C LEU A 55 22.47 -15.79 22.65
N TYR A 56 22.26 -15.27 21.45
CA TYR A 56 23.32 -14.64 20.65
C TYR A 56 23.93 -13.42 21.35
N ALA A 57 23.09 -12.61 21.99
CA ALA A 57 23.52 -11.38 22.67
C ALA A 57 24.17 -11.64 24.02
N GLN A 58 23.67 -12.62 24.79
CA GLN A 58 24.05 -12.83 26.18
C GLN A 58 25.15 -13.89 26.38
N VAL A 59 25.15 -14.96 25.57
CA VAL A 59 26.07 -16.10 25.76
C VAL A 59 27.10 -16.15 24.65
N GLY A 60 26.64 -16.08 23.40
CA GLY A 60 27.54 -15.99 22.27
C GLY A 60 27.04 -16.65 20.99
N LYS A 61 27.79 -16.40 19.93
CA LYS A 61 27.42 -16.77 18.56
C LYS A 61 27.35 -18.28 18.32
N ASN A 62 28.16 -19.09 19.01
CA ASN A 62 28.20 -20.53 18.75
C ASN A 62 27.03 -21.25 19.41
N ASP A 63 26.68 -20.91 20.65
CA ASP A 63 25.53 -21.49 21.34
C ASP A 63 24.22 -21.10 20.67
N ALA A 64 24.08 -19.85 20.24
CA ALA A 64 22.94 -19.41 19.44
C ALA A 64 22.77 -20.21 18.13
N LYS A 65 23.87 -20.57 17.47
CA LYS A 65 23.79 -21.41 16.26
C LYS A 65 23.37 -22.84 16.57
N ARG A 66 23.95 -23.46 17.61
CA ARG A 66 23.60 -24.82 18.03
C ARG A 66 22.11 -24.89 18.36
N ARG A 67 21.64 -23.93 19.15
CA ARG A 67 20.23 -23.83 19.51
C ARG A 67 19.32 -23.62 18.30
N ALA A 68 19.70 -22.75 17.38
CA ALA A 68 18.94 -22.56 16.15
C ALA A 68 18.87 -23.85 15.30
N VAL A 69 19.95 -24.65 15.23
CA VAL A 69 19.91 -25.94 14.52
C VAL A 69 18.94 -26.91 15.18
N GLU A 70 18.96 -27.04 16.49
CA GLU A 70 18.03 -27.91 17.24
C GLU A 70 16.56 -27.54 16.99
N LEU A 71 16.25 -26.25 16.97
CA LEU A 71 14.90 -25.75 16.73
C LEU A 71 14.43 -25.95 15.28
N VAL A 72 15.34 -25.75 14.33
CA VAL A 72 15.01 -25.72 12.89
C VAL A 72 15.03 -27.09 12.26
N ALA A 73 15.95 -27.97 12.64
CA ALA A 73 16.17 -29.25 11.97
C ALA A 73 14.91 -30.12 11.86
N PRO A 74 14.06 -30.26 12.91
CA PRO A 74 12.82 -31.04 12.81
C PRO A 74 11.80 -30.45 11.82
N LEU A 75 11.88 -29.14 11.55
CA LEU A 75 10.93 -28.39 10.73
C LEU A 75 11.39 -28.25 9.26
N LEU A 76 12.61 -28.69 8.93
CA LEU A 76 13.17 -28.54 7.58
C LEU A 76 12.32 -29.23 6.50
N PRO A 77 11.84 -30.48 6.67
CA PRO A 77 11.02 -31.13 5.65
C PRO A 77 9.76 -30.33 5.30
N GLU A 78 9.08 -29.78 6.31
CA GLU A 78 7.88 -28.95 6.13
C GLU A 78 8.20 -27.66 5.36
N LYS A 79 9.28 -26.96 5.72
CA LYS A 79 9.70 -25.72 5.04
C LYS A 79 10.06 -25.95 3.57
N ILE A 80 10.69 -27.09 3.27
CA ILE A 80 11.02 -27.49 1.89
C ILE A 80 9.72 -27.79 1.13
N ALA A 81 8.78 -28.50 1.74
CA ALA A 81 7.48 -28.79 1.12
C ALA A 81 6.69 -27.51 0.82
N GLN A 82 6.65 -26.56 1.76
CA GLN A 82 6.02 -25.24 1.54
C GLN A 82 6.64 -24.48 0.36
N ALA A 83 7.96 -24.51 0.24
CA ALA A 83 8.65 -23.88 -0.89
C ALA A 83 8.35 -24.59 -2.22
N ALA A 84 8.28 -25.93 -2.21
CA ALA A 84 7.94 -26.73 -3.38
C ALA A 84 6.49 -26.50 -3.85
N GLU A 85 5.55 -26.41 -2.91
CA GLU A 85 4.13 -26.14 -3.20
C GLU A 85 3.91 -24.74 -3.76
N ALA A 86 4.64 -23.75 -3.25
CA ALA A 86 4.58 -22.38 -3.74
C ALA A 86 5.26 -22.20 -5.12
N LEU A 87 6.17 -23.10 -5.50
CA LEU A 87 6.89 -23.03 -6.76
C LEU A 87 5.99 -23.49 -7.91
N LYS A 88 5.78 -22.62 -8.90
CA LYS A 88 5.09 -23.00 -10.14
C LYS A 88 6.07 -23.65 -11.11
N SER A 89 5.57 -24.51 -12.01
CA SER A 89 6.40 -25.13 -13.06
C SER A 89 7.13 -24.07 -13.90
N HIS A 90 8.40 -24.33 -14.23
CA HIS A 90 9.25 -23.49 -15.09
C HIS A 90 9.61 -22.09 -14.54
N GLN A 91 9.68 -21.91 -13.22
CA GLN A 91 10.14 -20.64 -12.62
C GLN A 91 11.68 -20.52 -12.53
N PRO A 92 12.23 -19.29 -12.53
CA PRO A 92 13.63 -19.05 -12.18
C PRO A 92 13.95 -19.52 -10.75
N PRO A 93 15.23 -19.61 -10.37
CA PRO A 93 15.63 -19.97 -9.01
C PRO A 93 14.93 -19.12 -7.94
N VAL A 94 14.53 -19.78 -6.85
CA VAL A 94 13.90 -19.14 -5.69
C VAL A 94 14.88 -18.14 -5.06
N VAL A 95 14.41 -16.95 -4.71
CA VAL A 95 15.21 -15.95 -4.01
C VAL A 95 14.85 -15.94 -2.54
N VAL A 96 15.78 -16.36 -1.69
CA VAL A 96 15.59 -16.39 -0.24
C VAL A 96 16.30 -15.20 0.41
N PHE A 97 15.61 -14.50 1.30
CA PHE A 97 16.20 -13.40 2.04
C PHE A 97 15.84 -13.46 3.53
N CYS A 98 16.66 -12.82 4.34
CA CYS A 98 16.34 -12.49 5.72
C CYS A 98 16.66 -11.01 5.94
N TRP A 99 16.74 -10.53 7.18
CA TRP A 99 16.95 -9.09 7.44
C TRP A 99 18.20 -8.52 6.75
N ARG A 100 19.35 -9.19 6.84
CA ARG A 100 20.65 -8.69 6.32
C ARG A 100 21.31 -9.61 5.31
N GLY A 101 20.61 -10.64 4.81
CA GLY A 101 21.23 -11.69 4.01
C GLY A 101 22.28 -12.46 4.80
N GLY A 102 21.97 -12.80 6.05
CA GLY A 102 22.85 -13.54 6.96
C GLY A 102 22.57 -15.04 6.99
N MET A 103 22.86 -15.67 8.15
CA MET A 103 22.80 -17.13 8.29
C MET A 103 21.41 -17.72 8.08
N ARG A 104 20.33 -17.01 8.45
CA ARG A 104 18.96 -17.49 8.32
C ARG A 104 18.60 -17.81 6.86
N SER A 105 18.77 -16.82 5.98
CA SER A 105 18.52 -17.01 4.54
C SER A 105 19.51 -17.98 3.92
N ARG A 106 20.78 -17.97 4.35
CA ARG A 106 21.79 -18.89 3.83
C ARG A 106 21.43 -20.35 4.10
N ALA A 107 21.05 -20.66 5.34
CA ALA A 107 20.67 -22.02 5.74
C ALA A 107 19.49 -22.53 4.91
N LEU A 108 18.40 -21.75 4.82
CA LEU A 108 17.24 -22.15 4.03
C LEU A 108 17.59 -22.30 2.53
N THR A 109 18.38 -21.37 1.96
CA THR A 109 18.87 -21.48 0.58
C THR A 109 19.63 -22.80 0.36
N SER A 110 20.52 -23.17 1.26
CA SER A 110 21.30 -24.40 1.15
C SER A 110 20.43 -25.65 1.25
N PHE A 111 19.43 -25.67 2.15
CA PHE A 111 18.54 -26.83 2.27
C PHE A 111 17.62 -26.99 1.06
N LEU A 112 17.12 -25.89 0.49
CA LEU A 112 16.35 -25.93 -0.75
C LEU A 112 17.19 -26.46 -1.91
N ASP A 113 18.41 -25.95 -2.08
CA ASP A 113 19.32 -26.38 -3.16
C ASP A 113 19.69 -27.87 -3.02
N LEU A 114 19.98 -28.34 -1.80
CA LEU A 114 20.21 -29.77 -1.51
C LEU A 114 18.99 -30.65 -1.78
N ALA A 115 17.78 -30.13 -1.59
CA ALA A 115 16.53 -30.82 -1.89
C ALA A 115 16.13 -30.75 -3.38
N GLY A 116 17.00 -30.22 -4.25
CA GLY A 116 16.75 -30.11 -5.68
C GLY A 116 15.88 -28.92 -6.09
N ILE A 117 15.66 -27.95 -5.20
CA ILE A 117 14.96 -26.68 -5.49
C ILE A 117 16.01 -25.59 -5.70
N PRO A 118 16.29 -25.14 -6.95
CA PRO A 118 17.31 -24.14 -7.20
C PRO A 118 17.03 -22.86 -6.43
N ALA A 119 17.95 -22.45 -5.56
CA ALA A 119 17.76 -21.29 -4.69
C ALA A 119 18.97 -20.34 -4.72
N ARG A 120 18.70 -19.05 -4.48
CA ARG A 120 19.70 -17.99 -4.34
C ARG A 120 19.41 -17.13 -3.14
N GLN A 121 20.44 -16.85 -2.35
CA GLN A 121 20.41 -15.97 -1.21
C GLN A 121 20.57 -14.50 -1.65
N LEU A 122 19.60 -13.66 -1.32
CA LEU A 122 19.71 -12.22 -1.55
C LEU A 122 20.78 -11.60 -0.63
N VAL A 123 21.83 -11.06 -1.23
CA VAL A 123 22.90 -10.34 -0.53
C VAL A 123 22.35 -9.06 0.09
N GLY A 124 22.63 -8.84 1.38
CA GLY A 124 22.14 -7.68 2.13
C GLY A 124 20.66 -7.78 2.55
N GLY A 125 19.91 -8.76 2.04
CA GLY A 125 18.55 -9.10 2.45
C GLY A 125 17.54 -7.96 2.39
N HIS A 126 16.50 -8.04 3.23
CA HIS A 126 15.44 -7.04 3.29
C HIS A 126 15.97 -5.63 3.63
N LYS A 127 17.05 -5.50 4.42
CA LYS A 127 17.68 -4.20 4.72
C LYS A 127 18.19 -3.51 3.44
N ARG A 128 18.79 -4.27 2.52
CA ARG A 128 19.27 -3.72 1.23
C ARG A 128 18.10 -3.32 0.33
N PHE A 129 17.03 -4.13 0.29
CA PHE A 129 15.79 -3.77 -0.39
C PHE A 129 15.16 -2.48 0.18
N ARG A 130 15.09 -2.35 1.51
CA ARG A 130 14.59 -1.14 2.17
C ARG A 130 15.44 0.10 1.88
N ALA A 131 16.76 -0.05 1.75
CA ALA A 131 17.61 1.05 1.29
C ALA A 131 17.25 1.44 -0.15
N HIS A 132 17.14 0.46 -1.05
CA HIS A 132 16.75 0.69 -2.43
C HIS A 132 15.41 1.42 -2.58
N VAL A 133 14.37 1.04 -1.83
CA VAL A 133 13.06 1.74 -1.85
C VAL A 133 13.17 3.19 -1.39
N ARG A 134 13.93 3.46 -0.31
CA ARG A 134 14.16 4.84 0.14
C ARG A 134 14.94 5.65 -0.90
N ASP A 135 15.99 5.06 -1.46
CA ASP A 135 16.84 5.71 -2.44
C ASP A 135 16.04 6.04 -3.70
N TYR A 136 15.14 5.15 -4.14
CA TYR A 136 14.20 5.40 -5.23
C TYR A 136 13.38 6.67 -4.98
N PHE A 137 12.71 6.79 -3.84
CA PHE A 137 11.92 7.99 -3.53
C PHE A 137 12.76 9.24 -3.27
N ALA A 138 14.06 9.10 -3.00
CA ALA A 138 14.96 10.22 -2.84
C ALA A 138 15.51 10.73 -4.18
N THR A 139 15.83 9.84 -5.14
CA THR A 139 16.63 10.21 -6.32
C THR A 139 16.00 9.82 -7.66
N ALA A 140 15.19 8.76 -7.74
CA ALA A 140 14.69 8.27 -9.03
C ALA A 140 13.73 9.27 -9.73
N PRO A 141 13.66 9.25 -11.07
CA PRO A 141 12.60 9.94 -11.77
C PRO A 141 11.25 9.29 -11.44
N LEU A 142 10.23 10.13 -11.26
CA LEU A 142 8.85 9.68 -11.08
C LEU A 142 8.09 9.83 -12.40
N PRO A 143 7.15 8.92 -12.70
CA PRO A 143 6.28 9.06 -13.86
C PRO A 143 5.45 10.34 -13.75
N ARG A 144 4.83 10.75 -14.85
CA ARG A 144 3.87 11.84 -14.84
C ARG A 144 2.63 11.41 -14.02
N LEU A 145 2.22 12.19 -13.03
CA LEU A 145 1.09 11.83 -12.17
C LEU A 145 -0.10 12.73 -12.50
N LEU A 146 -1.16 12.15 -13.07
CA LEU A 146 -2.42 12.84 -13.34
C LEU A 146 -3.34 12.62 -12.14
N VAL A 147 -3.65 13.68 -11.40
CA VAL A 147 -4.33 13.53 -10.09
C VAL A 147 -5.81 13.83 -10.19
N LEU A 148 -6.65 12.85 -9.83
CA LEU A 148 -8.07 13.04 -9.61
C LEU A 148 -8.28 13.78 -8.28
N ARG A 149 -8.91 14.94 -8.36
CA ARG A 149 -9.33 15.75 -7.20
C ARG A 149 -10.81 16.03 -7.22
N GLY A 150 -11.34 16.50 -6.11
CA GLY A 150 -12.74 16.87 -6.00
C GLY A 150 -13.23 16.69 -4.57
N MET A 151 -14.44 17.17 -4.32
CA MET A 151 -15.05 17.16 -2.98
C MET A 151 -15.16 15.73 -2.41
N THR A 152 -15.44 15.64 -1.11
CA THR A 152 -15.64 14.34 -0.46
C THR A 152 -16.85 13.61 -1.07
N GLY A 153 -16.69 12.32 -1.35
CA GLY A 153 -17.74 11.47 -1.93
C GLY A 153 -17.86 11.51 -3.46
N VAL A 154 -17.02 12.26 -4.19
CA VAL A 154 -17.10 12.28 -5.69
C VAL A 154 -16.68 10.96 -6.36
N GLY A 155 -16.22 9.96 -5.59
CA GLY A 155 -15.91 8.62 -6.10
C GLY A 155 -14.53 8.46 -6.75
N LYS A 156 -13.52 9.24 -6.35
CA LYS A 156 -12.15 9.19 -6.91
C LYS A 156 -11.57 7.77 -6.97
N THR A 157 -11.58 7.05 -5.85
CA THR A 157 -11.04 5.68 -5.73
C THR A 157 -11.81 4.71 -6.63
N ARG A 158 -13.15 4.82 -6.69
CA ARG A 158 -14.00 4.04 -7.61
C ARG A 158 -13.64 4.31 -9.08
N LEU A 159 -13.44 5.57 -9.46
CA LEU A 159 -13.03 5.95 -10.82
C LEU A 159 -11.66 5.38 -11.17
N LEU A 160 -10.70 5.40 -10.24
CA LEU A 160 -9.40 4.76 -10.45
C LEU A 160 -9.53 3.26 -10.69
N HIS A 161 -10.35 2.55 -9.92
CA HIS A 161 -10.57 1.11 -10.13
C HIS A 161 -11.25 0.80 -11.47
N ILE A 162 -12.15 1.66 -11.94
CA ILE A 162 -12.76 1.53 -13.27
C ILE A 162 -11.67 1.70 -14.35
N LEU A 163 -10.84 2.73 -14.25
CA LEU A 163 -9.77 3.01 -15.20
C LEU A 163 -8.70 1.90 -15.19
N GLU A 164 -8.35 1.37 -14.02
CA GLU A 164 -7.40 0.26 -13.90
C GLU A 164 -7.91 -1.01 -14.60
N LYS A 165 -9.20 -1.34 -14.46
CA LYS A 165 -9.83 -2.48 -15.16
C LYS A 165 -9.78 -2.33 -16.69
N GLU A 166 -9.73 -1.10 -17.18
CA GLU A 166 -9.59 -0.79 -18.60
C GLU A 166 -8.12 -0.66 -19.06
N GLY A 167 -7.16 -0.97 -18.19
CA GLY A 167 -5.74 -0.99 -18.52
C GLY A 167 -5.02 0.35 -18.37
N TYR A 168 -5.66 1.36 -17.77
CA TYR A 168 -4.97 2.60 -17.43
C TYR A 168 -4.00 2.36 -16.25
N PRO A 169 -2.79 2.96 -16.29
CA PRO A 169 -1.86 2.91 -15.15
C PRO A 169 -2.40 3.77 -14.00
N THR A 170 -2.51 3.18 -12.82
CA THR A 170 -3.08 3.81 -11.62
C THR A 170 -2.16 3.69 -10.41
N LEU A 171 -2.29 4.60 -9.45
CA LEU A 171 -1.60 4.60 -8.18
C LEU A 171 -2.61 4.86 -7.06
N ASP A 172 -3.30 3.81 -6.62
CA ASP A 172 -4.33 3.84 -5.55
C ASP A 172 -3.70 4.00 -4.16
N LEU A 173 -3.37 5.24 -3.79
CA LEU A 173 -2.74 5.58 -2.51
C LEU A 173 -3.59 5.15 -1.30
N GLU A 174 -4.91 5.32 -1.38
CA GLU A 174 -5.87 4.95 -0.34
C GLU A 174 -5.96 3.43 -0.19
N GLY A 175 -5.98 2.70 -1.29
CA GLY A 175 -5.92 1.24 -1.35
C GLY A 175 -4.64 0.70 -0.74
N TYR A 176 -3.47 1.23 -1.13
CA TYR A 176 -2.19 0.83 -0.53
C TYR A 176 -2.08 1.18 0.95
N ALA A 177 -2.81 2.20 1.41
CA ALA A 177 -2.87 2.59 2.81
C ALA A 177 -3.91 1.82 3.64
N ASN A 178 -4.83 1.08 3.01
CA ASN A 178 -6.07 0.59 3.63
C ASN A 178 -6.83 1.74 4.35
N HIS A 179 -6.97 2.90 3.70
CA HIS A 179 -7.56 4.08 4.34
C HIS A 179 -8.13 5.09 3.34
N ARG A 180 -9.39 5.50 3.54
CA ARG A 180 -10.14 6.44 2.65
C ARG A 180 -9.82 7.93 2.87
N GLY A 181 -8.58 8.28 3.17
CA GLY A 181 -8.14 9.69 3.28
C GLY A 181 -8.89 10.61 4.27
N SER A 182 -9.72 10.10 5.17
CA SER A 182 -10.66 10.92 5.96
C SER A 182 -10.65 10.57 7.45
N ALA A 183 -11.31 11.38 8.30
CA ALA A 183 -11.43 11.12 9.74
C ALA A 183 -12.07 9.77 10.09
N PHE A 184 -12.92 9.23 9.19
CA PHE A 184 -13.56 7.92 9.32
C PHE A 184 -12.86 6.85 8.47
N GLY A 185 -11.78 7.21 7.78
CA GLY A 185 -11.26 6.46 6.63
C GLY A 185 -10.73 5.06 6.92
N GLY A 186 -10.42 4.74 8.18
CA GLY A 186 -10.00 3.40 8.60
C GLY A 186 -11.14 2.47 9.01
N LEU A 187 -12.39 2.96 9.15
CA LEU A 187 -13.51 2.12 9.58
C LEU A 187 -13.90 1.12 8.49
N GLY A 188 -14.08 -0.13 8.89
CA GLY A 188 -14.47 -1.23 7.99
C GLY A 188 -13.39 -1.66 7.00
N LEU A 189 -12.14 -1.22 7.17
CA LEU A 189 -10.99 -1.65 6.35
C LEU A 189 -10.01 -2.51 7.15
N PRO A 190 -9.16 -3.29 6.47
CA PRO A 190 -8.02 -3.94 7.12
C PRO A 190 -7.11 -2.93 7.83
N PRO A 191 -6.28 -3.37 8.79
CA PRO A 191 -5.30 -2.49 9.43
C PRO A 191 -4.41 -1.78 8.40
N GLN A 192 -4.11 -0.50 8.64
CA GLN A 192 -3.14 0.21 7.81
C GLN A 192 -1.77 -0.47 7.91
N PRO A 193 -1.06 -0.67 6.78
CA PRO A 193 0.29 -1.21 6.80
C PRO A 193 1.24 -0.31 7.58
N GLY A 194 2.42 -0.84 7.95
CA GLY A 194 3.51 0.01 8.41
C GLY A 194 4.05 0.89 7.29
N GLN A 195 4.70 2.02 7.64
CA GLN A 195 5.32 2.96 6.68
C GLN A 195 6.25 2.24 5.68
N LYS A 196 7.03 1.26 6.15
CA LYS A 196 7.95 0.49 5.30
C LYS A 196 7.19 -0.34 4.25
N MET A 197 6.06 -0.94 4.61
CA MET A 197 5.27 -1.75 3.69
C MET A 197 4.52 -0.86 2.70
N PHE A 198 3.95 0.26 3.16
CA PHE A 198 3.33 1.27 2.31
C PHE A 198 4.28 1.78 1.22
N GLU A 199 5.49 2.21 1.59
CA GLU A 199 6.49 2.64 0.61
C GLU A 199 6.91 1.51 -0.34
N ALA A 200 6.99 0.27 0.15
CA ALA A 200 7.34 -0.87 -0.71
C ALA A 200 6.25 -1.15 -1.75
N LEU A 201 4.97 -1.07 -1.37
CA LEU A 201 3.84 -1.22 -2.28
C LEU A 201 3.78 -0.09 -3.33
N LEU A 202 3.98 1.15 -2.90
CA LEU A 202 4.06 2.29 -3.83
C LEU A 202 5.22 2.12 -4.81
N TRP A 203 6.41 1.77 -4.32
CA TRP A 203 7.56 1.50 -5.17
C TRP A 203 7.24 0.40 -6.17
N ASP A 204 6.63 -0.70 -5.71
CA ASP A 204 6.32 -1.84 -6.57
C ASP A 204 5.35 -1.50 -7.69
N ARG A 205 4.33 -0.69 -7.40
CA ARG A 205 3.41 -0.21 -8.42
C ARG A 205 4.11 0.71 -9.41
N LEU A 206 4.95 1.62 -8.93
CA LEU A 206 5.69 2.55 -9.77
C LEU A 206 6.68 1.84 -10.71
N GLN A 207 7.27 0.71 -10.29
CA GLN A 207 8.14 -0.11 -11.17
C GLN A 207 7.39 -0.76 -12.34
N GLN A 208 6.06 -0.82 -12.30
CA GLN A 208 5.24 -1.37 -13.39
C GLN A 208 4.85 -0.30 -14.41
N ILE A 209 5.16 0.97 -14.14
CA ILE A 209 4.88 2.08 -15.03
C ILE A 209 6.16 2.36 -15.84
N PRO A 210 6.09 2.44 -17.18
CA PRO A 210 7.25 2.80 -18.00
C PRO A 210 7.83 4.16 -17.62
N ASP A 211 9.15 4.36 -17.80
CA ASP A 211 9.84 5.61 -17.44
C ASP A 211 9.28 6.86 -18.13
N SER A 212 8.80 6.71 -19.37
CA SER A 212 8.12 7.77 -20.15
C SER A 212 6.60 7.80 -19.93
N GLY A 213 6.09 6.95 -19.04
CA GLY A 213 4.67 6.76 -18.79
C GLY A 213 4.06 7.77 -17.83
N TYR A 214 2.80 7.52 -17.53
CA TYR A 214 2.02 8.26 -16.55
C TYR A 214 1.34 7.30 -15.57
N ALA A 215 0.83 7.83 -14.47
CA ALA A 215 -0.15 7.16 -13.64
C ALA A 215 -1.26 8.12 -13.24
N LEU A 216 -2.46 7.59 -13.12
CA LEU A 216 -3.59 8.25 -12.48
C LEU A 216 -3.54 7.97 -10.98
N SER A 217 -3.67 9.02 -10.18
CA SER A 217 -3.64 8.90 -8.72
C SER A 217 -4.77 9.72 -8.14
N GLU A 218 -5.14 9.41 -6.92
CA GLU A 218 -5.81 10.28 -5.98
C GLU A 218 -4.78 10.81 -4.97
N GLY A 219 -5.15 11.80 -4.18
CA GLY A 219 -4.30 12.28 -3.08
C GLY A 219 -4.16 13.79 -3.04
N GLU A 220 -4.74 14.39 -2.01
CA GLU A 220 -4.69 15.85 -1.80
C GLU A 220 -3.76 16.24 -0.66
N SER A 221 -3.59 15.34 0.31
CA SER A 221 -2.79 15.53 1.51
C SER A 221 -1.49 14.74 1.43
N LYS A 222 -0.47 15.22 2.14
CA LYS A 222 0.76 14.46 2.39
C LYS A 222 0.53 13.20 3.22
N HIS A 223 -0.57 13.15 3.97
CA HIS A 223 -0.92 12.05 4.85
C HIS A 223 -2.12 11.26 4.34
N VAL A 224 -2.00 9.94 4.42
CA VAL A 224 -3.13 9.01 4.23
C VAL A 224 -3.29 8.23 5.54
N GLY A 225 -4.21 8.69 6.38
CA GLY A 225 -4.31 8.18 7.75
C GLY A 225 -3.04 8.49 8.56
N ARG A 226 -2.36 7.45 9.07
CA ARG A 226 -1.09 7.61 9.82
C ARG A 226 0.14 7.57 8.94
N LEU A 227 -0.02 7.23 7.66
CA LEU A 227 1.06 7.07 6.70
C LEU A 227 1.43 8.41 6.08
N VAL A 228 2.70 8.56 5.73
CA VAL A 228 3.24 9.78 5.13
C VAL A 228 3.76 9.47 3.74
N LEU A 229 3.33 10.22 2.74
CA LEU A 229 3.87 10.11 1.39
C LEU A 229 5.34 10.56 1.37
N PRO A 230 6.22 9.87 0.64
CA PRO A 230 7.57 10.37 0.38
C PRO A 230 7.51 11.77 -0.25
N GLN A 231 8.39 12.68 0.20
CA GLN A 231 8.30 14.11 -0.15
C GLN A 231 8.22 14.35 -1.66
N ARG A 232 9.13 13.76 -2.44
CA ARG A 232 9.15 13.92 -3.90
C ARG A 232 7.91 13.36 -4.59
N LEU A 233 7.31 12.30 -4.05
CA LEU A 233 6.05 11.77 -4.56
C LEU A 233 4.90 12.74 -4.28
N TYR A 234 4.84 13.27 -3.06
CA TYR A 234 3.85 14.29 -2.70
C TYR A 234 3.97 15.54 -3.57
N ASP A 235 5.19 16.04 -3.77
CA ASP A 235 5.44 17.20 -4.63
C ASP A 235 4.99 16.94 -6.07
N ALA A 236 5.29 15.74 -6.60
CA ALA A 236 4.85 15.34 -7.94
C ALA A 236 3.31 15.30 -8.07
N LEU A 237 2.59 14.89 -7.02
CA LEU A 237 1.12 14.91 -6.98
C LEU A 237 0.54 16.34 -6.92
N GLN A 238 1.34 17.36 -6.62
CA GLN A 238 0.87 18.75 -6.61
C GLN A 238 1.03 19.43 -7.98
N ILE A 239 2.00 19.02 -8.80
CA ILE A 239 2.34 19.70 -10.07
C ILE A 239 1.21 19.61 -11.09
N GLU A 240 0.74 18.40 -11.41
CA GLU A 240 -0.28 18.17 -12.43
C GLU A 240 -1.65 17.88 -11.82
N THR A 241 -2.07 18.82 -10.98
CA THR A 241 -3.37 18.78 -10.34
C THR A 241 -4.45 19.29 -11.29
N SER A 242 -4.79 18.50 -12.30
CA SER A 242 -5.56 19.00 -13.43
C SER A 242 -6.91 18.34 -13.65
N LEU A 243 -7.30 17.31 -12.91
CA LEU A 243 -8.59 16.62 -13.10
C LEU A 243 -9.48 16.87 -11.88
N TRP A 244 -10.40 17.82 -11.98
CA TRP A 244 -11.35 18.14 -10.92
C TRP A 244 -12.71 17.49 -11.19
N ILE A 245 -13.05 16.49 -10.37
CA ILE A 245 -14.28 15.72 -10.47
C ILE A 245 -15.39 16.41 -9.70
N ASN A 246 -16.47 16.72 -10.40
CA ASN A 246 -17.69 17.30 -9.88
C ASN A 246 -18.79 16.23 -9.80
N ALA A 247 -19.53 16.25 -8.69
CA ALA A 247 -20.75 15.49 -8.50
C ALA A 247 -21.66 16.23 -7.51
N GLY A 248 -22.96 16.08 -7.70
CA GLY A 248 -24.01 16.56 -6.81
C GLY A 248 -23.98 15.86 -5.45
N LEU A 249 -24.59 16.51 -4.47
CA LEU A 249 -24.58 16.05 -3.09
C LEU A 249 -25.26 14.67 -2.92
N ASP A 250 -26.31 14.39 -3.69
CA ASP A 250 -27.04 13.12 -3.60
C ASP A 250 -26.20 11.95 -4.13
N TYR A 251 -25.49 12.15 -5.26
CA TYR A 251 -24.53 11.18 -5.77
C TYR A 251 -23.40 10.94 -4.77
N ARG A 252 -22.80 12.01 -4.26
CA ARG A 252 -21.72 11.91 -3.27
C ARG A 252 -22.16 11.16 -2.02
N THR A 253 -23.39 11.41 -1.57
CA THR A 253 -23.98 10.71 -0.41
C THR A 253 -24.11 9.22 -0.68
N ARG A 254 -24.64 8.85 -1.85
CA ARG A 254 -24.75 7.44 -2.27
C ARG A 254 -23.39 6.76 -2.32
N ILE A 255 -22.39 7.39 -2.93
CA ILE A 255 -21.02 6.84 -3.00
C ILE A 255 -20.45 6.58 -1.61
N ILE A 256 -20.58 7.53 -0.68
CA ILE A 256 -20.11 7.32 0.69
C ILE A 256 -20.88 6.18 1.37
N LEU A 257 -22.20 6.07 1.20
CA LEU A 257 -22.96 4.97 1.78
C LEU A 257 -22.52 3.60 1.23
N ASP A 258 -22.18 3.54 -0.06
CA ASP A 258 -21.66 2.35 -0.73
C ASP A 258 -20.24 1.99 -0.24
N ASP A 259 -19.41 3.00 0.08
CA ASP A 259 -18.08 2.82 0.64
C ASP A 259 -18.10 2.23 2.07
N TYR A 260 -19.22 2.37 2.79
CA TYR A 260 -19.42 1.80 4.14
C TYR A 260 -20.60 0.81 4.16
N PRO A 261 -20.46 -0.38 3.54
CA PRO A 261 -21.55 -1.35 3.45
C PRO A 261 -21.90 -1.98 4.81
N ALA A 262 -20.95 -2.07 5.74
CA ALA A 262 -21.13 -2.61 7.09
C ALA A 262 -21.45 -1.55 8.15
N ARG A 263 -21.90 -0.35 7.74
CA ARG A 263 -22.12 0.81 8.64
C ARG A 263 -23.03 0.51 9.84
N ASP A 264 -24.08 -0.29 9.66
CA ASP A 264 -24.98 -0.65 10.76
C ASP A 264 -24.30 -1.50 11.83
N HIS A 265 -23.49 -2.48 11.43
CA HIS A 265 -22.71 -3.30 12.36
C HIS A 265 -21.57 -2.52 13.03
N LEU A 266 -21.08 -1.48 12.37
CA LEU A 266 -19.97 -0.64 12.84
C LEU A 266 -20.44 0.65 13.53
N ARG A 267 -21.73 0.81 13.79
CA ARG A 267 -22.33 2.08 14.29
C ARG A 267 -21.55 2.69 15.45
N ASP A 268 -21.25 1.89 16.47
CA ASP A 268 -20.52 2.35 17.66
C ASP A 268 -19.13 2.91 17.33
N ALA A 269 -18.48 2.36 16.30
CA ALA A 269 -17.15 2.76 15.88
C ALA A 269 -17.12 4.18 15.26
N PHE A 270 -18.26 4.71 14.79
CA PHE A 270 -18.38 6.08 14.27
C PHE A 270 -18.47 7.15 15.38
N THR A 271 -18.83 6.76 16.61
CA THR A 271 -18.99 7.69 17.73
C THR A 271 -17.67 8.41 18.07
N ARG A 272 -16.57 7.66 18.14
CA ARG A 272 -15.25 8.22 18.48
C ARG A 272 -14.78 9.26 17.45
N PRO A 273 -14.76 8.99 16.13
CA PRO A 273 -14.36 9.99 15.15
C PRO A 273 -15.33 11.18 15.07
N LEU A 274 -16.65 11.00 15.27
CA LEU A 274 -17.59 12.12 15.39
C LEU A 274 -17.24 13.05 16.56
N LYS A 275 -16.96 12.48 17.74
CA LYS A 275 -16.53 13.27 18.90
C LYS A 275 -15.18 13.96 18.67
N ALA A 276 -14.28 13.35 17.90
CA ALA A 276 -12.97 13.93 17.60
C ALA A 276 -13.05 15.21 16.74
N ILE A 277 -14.09 15.35 15.92
CA ILE A 277 -14.29 16.55 15.07
C ILE A 277 -15.12 17.65 15.74
N ARG A 278 -15.57 17.45 16.99
CA ARG A 278 -16.41 18.39 17.76
C ARG A 278 -15.85 19.80 17.82
N ALA A 279 -14.53 19.94 17.96
CA ALA A 279 -13.88 21.25 18.04
C ALA A 279 -14.08 22.10 16.76
N LYS A 280 -14.27 21.47 15.61
CA LYS A 280 -14.53 22.15 14.33
C LYS A 280 -16.02 22.32 14.04
N LEU A 281 -16.84 21.35 14.43
CA LEU A 281 -18.28 21.37 14.16
C LEU A 281 -19.10 22.19 15.16
N GLY A 282 -18.62 22.34 16.40
CA GLY A 282 -19.42 22.87 17.49
C GLY A 282 -20.15 21.78 18.27
N GLY A 283 -20.56 22.10 19.50
CA GLY A 283 -21.19 21.14 20.41
C GLY A 283 -22.56 20.67 19.93
N GLU A 284 -23.44 21.63 19.62
CA GLU A 284 -24.83 21.39 19.21
C GLU A 284 -24.92 20.51 17.95
N GLU A 285 -24.19 20.86 16.89
CA GLU A 285 -24.13 20.10 15.65
C GLU A 285 -23.57 18.70 15.87
N THR A 286 -22.54 18.55 16.70
CA THR A 286 -21.98 17.23 17.00
C THR A 286 -23.00 16.35 17.72
N ASP A 287 -23.72 16.91 18.69
CA ASP A 287 -24.73 16.17 19.45
C ASP A 287 -25.92 15.79 18.55
N ARG A 288 -26.30 16.65 17.61
CA ARG A 288 -27.29 16.35 16.56
C ARG A 288 -26.85 15.20 15.64
N LEU A 289 -25.60 15.23 15.15
CA LEU A 289 -25.06 14.16 14.30
C LEU A 289 -24.93 12.83 15.05
N LEU A 290 -24.62 12.86 16.35
CA LEU A 290 -24.65 11.66 17.19
C LEU A 290 -26.07 11.10 17.31
N GLY A 291 -27.10 11.94 17.44
CA GLY A 291 -28.49 11.50 17.40
C GLY A 291 -28.89 10.86 16.06
N LEU A 292 -28.41 11.39 14.93
CA LEU A 292 -28.62 10.74 13.62
C LEU A 292 -27.93 9.36 13.55
N LEU A 293 -26.71 9.25 14.08
CA LEU A 293 -25.99 7.98 14.16
C LEU A 293 -26.76 6.95 15.01
N GLU A 294 -27.23 7.34 16.18
CA GLU A 294 -27.99 6.47 17.10
C GLU A 294 -29.28 5.94 16.45
N ASN A 295 -29.98 6.80 15.72
CA ASN A 295 -31.21 6.44 15.00
C ASN A 295 -30.98 5.69 13.67
N GLY A 296 -29.73 5.53 13.24
CA GLY A 296 -29.40 4.91 11.95
C GLY A 296 -29.82 5.75 10.73
N ALA A 297 -29.99 7.06 10.91
CA ALA A 297 -30.31 8.02 9.85
C ALA A 297 -29.06 8.35 9.02
N TRP A 298 -28.53 7.33 8.34
CA TRP A 298 -27.23 7.37 7.67
C TRP A 298 -27.18 8.38 6.51
N GLN A 299 -28.27 8.50 5.75
CA GLN A 299 -28.32 9.39 4.60
C GLN A 299 -28.21 10.85 5.04
N GLU A 300 -28.99 11.26 6.05
CA GLU A 300 -28.91 12.58 6.65
C GLU A 300 -27.55 12.81 7.31
N LEU A 301 -27.06 11.84 8.09
CA LEU A 301 -25.76 11.94 8.77
C LEU A 301 -24.62 12.20 7.79
N VAL A 302 -24.55 11.42 6.70
CA VAL A 302 -23.50 11.54 5.68
C VAL A 302 -23.63 12.86 4.93
N ARG A 303 -24.85 13.24 4.53
CA ARG A 303 -25.11 14.52 3.85
C ARG A 303 -24.64 15.70 4.70
N ASP A 304 -25.02 15.71 5.98
CA ASP A 304 -24.71 16.80 6.89
C ASP A 304 -23.22 16.86 7.24
N LEU A 305 -22.57 15.71 7.47
CA LEU A 305 -21.12 15.65 7.64
C LEU A 305 -20.37 16.22 6.44
N MET A 306 -20.83 15.90 5.22
CA MET A 306 -20.20 16.44 4.02
C MET A 306 -20.31 17.97 3.96
N VAL A 307 -21.51 18.51 4.15
CA VAL A 307 -21.76 19.96 4.02
C VAL A 307 -21.13 20.76 5.16
N LEU A 308 -21.27 20.28 6.40
CA LEU A 308 -20.88 21.03 7.60
C LEU A 308 -19.40 20.86 7.95
N TYR A 309 -18.80 19.69 7.66
CA TYR A 309 -17.42 19.40 8.04
C TYR A 309 -16.47 19.33 6.84
N TYR A 310 -16.77 18.52 5.83
CA TYR A 310 -15.80 18.22 4.77
C TYR A 310 -15.69 19.32 3.73
N ASP A 311 -16.80 19.77 3.13
CA ASP A 311 -16.77 20.76 2.05
C ASP A 311 -16.04 22.06 2.46
N PRO A 312 -16.21 22.62 3.68
CA PRO A 312 -15.42 23.78 4.13
C PRO A 312 -13.91 23.53 4.17
N LEU A 313 -13.48 22.30 4.46
CA LEU A 313 -12.08 21.91 4.50
C LEU A 313 -11.47 21.71 3.12
N TYR A 314 -12.26 21.52 2.06
CA TYR A 314 -11.75 21.25 0.71
C TYR A 314 -11.81 22.47 -0.23
N ARG A 315 -12.51 23.55 0.14
CA ARG A 315 -12.59 24.76 -0.71
C ARG A 315 -11.23 25.38 -1.06
N HIS A 316 -10.22 25.18 -0.21
CA HIS A 316 -8.87 25.71 -0.44
C HIS A 316 -7.96 24.76 -1.24
N THR A 317 -8.39 23.51 -1.50
CA THR A 317 -7.63 22.56 -2.31
C THR A 317 -7.96 22.66 -3.80
N TYR A 318 -8.73 23.70 -4.18
CA TYR A 318 -9.17 23.98 -5.52
C TYR A 318 -8.01 24.45 -6.40
N PRO A 319 -7.58 23.67 -7.41
CA PRO A 319 -6.42 24.02 -8.23
C PRO A 319 -6.75 25.15 -9.20
N GLU A 320 -5.83 26.10 -9.37
CA GLU A 320 -6.00 27.21 -10.33
C GLU A 320 -6.13 26.71 -11.77
N ARG A 321 -5.28 25.74 -12.17
CA ARG A 321 -5.30 25.12 -13.51
C ARG A 321 -5.91 23.73 -13.42
N ARG A 322 -7.15 23.57 -13.88
CA ARG A 322 -7.87 22.29 -13.89
C ARG A 322 -8.80 22.16 -15.08
N ILE A 323 -9.09 20.92 -15.42
CA ILE A 323 -10.18 20.48 -16.28
C ILE A 323 -11.28 20.00 -15.34
N GLU A 324 -12.44 20.64 -15.41
CA GLU A 324 -13.61 20.23 -14.64
C GLU A 324 -14.38 19.14 -15.38
N ILE A 325 -14.77 18.12 -14.64
CA ILE A 325 -15.40 16.92 -15.17
C ILE A 325 -16.59 16.60 -14.29
N ASP A 326 -17.79 16.87 -14.79
CA ASP A 326 -19.00 16.38 -14.15
C ASP A 326 -19.13 14.89 -14.43
N ILE A 327 -19.07 14.08 -13.37
CA ILE A 327 -19.12 12.62 -13.51
C ILE A 327 -20.55 12.10 -13.71
N GLU A 328 -21.56 12.93 -13.47
CA GLU A 328 -22.96 12.53 -13.55
C GLU A 328 -23.58 12.83 -14.93
N PRO A 329 -24.38 11.89 -15.47
CA PRO A 329 -24.44 10.47 -15.10
C PRO A 329 -23.15 9.71 -15.49
N GLU A 330 -22.79 8.63 -14.78
CA GLU A 330 -21.49 7.92 -14.93
C GLU A 330 -21.23 7.48 -16.39
N GLU A 331 -22.28 7.09 -17.11
CA GLU A 331 -22.23 6.65 -18.51
C GLU A 331 -21.70 7.72 -19.46
N ALA A 332 -21.94 8.99 -19.14
CA ALA A 332 -21.43 10.15 -19.88
C ALA A 332 -20.21 10.79 -19.20
N GLY A 333 -20.08 10.68 -17.88
CA GLY A 333 -18.97 11.24 -17.10
C GLY A 333 -17.65 10.51 -17.32
N ILE A 334 -17.67 9.18 -17.34
CA ILE A 334 -16.45 8.36 -17.50
C ILE A 334 -15.80 8.59 -18.88
N PRO A 335 -16.53 8.63 -20.01
CA PRO A 335 -15.96 9.02 -21.30
C PRO A 335 -15.33 10.42 -21.29
N ARG A 336 -15.98 11.41 -20.65
CA ARG A 336 -15.43 12.77 -20.50
C ARG A 336 -14.13 12.78 -19.70
N LEU A 337 -14.05 12.00 -18.62
CA LEU A 337 -12.83 11.82 -17.85
C LEU A 337 -11.69 11.26 -18.72
N LYS A 338 -11.97 10.23 -19.52
CA LYS A 338 -10.97 9.63 -20.43
C LYS A 338 -10.50 10.62 -21.51
N GLU A 339 -11.42 11.43 -22.05
CA GLU A 339 -11.07 12.48 -22.99
C GLU A 339 -10.15 13.52 -22.36
N ALA A 340 -10.47 13.99 -21.15
CA ALA A 340 -9.63 14.92 -20.40
C ALA A 340 -8.23 14.35 -20.12
N ILE A 341 -8.13 13.06 -19.77
CA ILE A 341 -6.86 12.36 -19.62
C ILE A 341 -6.07 12.37 -20.93
N SER A 342 -6.70 12.06 -22.06
CA SER A 342 -6.06 12.09 -23.38
C SER A 342 -5.58 13.49 -23.75
N GLN A 343 -6.37 14.53 -23.47
CA GLN A 343 -5.99 15.92 -23.71
C GLN A 343 -4.75 16.31 -22.88
N LEU A 344 -4.71 15.95 -21.59
CA LEU A 344 -3.53 16.22 -20.75
C LEU A 344 -2.29 15.51 -21.26
N LEU A 345 -2.42 14.25 -21.68
CA LEU A 345 -1.30 13.46 -22.22
C LEU A 345 -0.77 14.01 -23.55
N SER A 346 -1.62 14.68 -24.35
CA SER A 346 -1.20 15.36 -25.59
C SER A 346 -0.40 16.65 -25.32
N THR A 347 -0.48 17.19 -24.11
CA THR A 347 0.23 18.40 -23.69
C THR A 347 1.58 18.03 -23.07
N PRO A 348 2.66 18.81 -23.29
CA PRO A 348 3.94 18.56 -22.64
C PRO A 348 3.81 18.50 -21.12
N ARG A 349 4.64 17.67 -20.47
CA ARG A 349 4.69 17.57 -19.01
C ARG A 349 4.96 18.95 -18.41
N THR A 350 4.19 19.32 -17.39
CA THR A 350 4.41 20.61 -16.72
C THR A 350 5.67 20.48 -15.88
N THR A 351 6.72 21.23 -16.18
CA THR A 351 7.92 21.28 -15.34
C THR A 351 7.66 22.21 -14.15
N PRO A 352 8.04 21.82 -12.93
CA PRO A 352 7.93 22.67 -11.75
C PRO A 352 8.78 23.94 -11.85
#